data_AF-A0A4Y2DH77-F1
#
_entry.id   AF-A0A4Y2DH77-F1
#
_cell.length_a   1.000
_cell.length_b   1.000
_cell.length_c   1.000
_cell.angle_alpha   90.00
_cell.angle_beta   90.00
_cell.angle_gamma   90.00
#
_symmetry.space_group_name_H-M   'P 1'
#
loop_
_entity.id
_entity.type
_entity.pdbx_description
1 polymer ?
#
loop_
_entity_poly.entity_id
_entity_poly.type
_entity_poly.pdbx_seq_one_letter_code
_entity_poly.pdbx_strand_id
1 'polypeptide(L)'
;MKVGSALVPVMAVCWSEGGQVSTCNQPVSVWTPGIMVWGSISYDSRSTLVVIPLTLTANLYVSLVIPPVVLPFLNSIQGGVFQQDNARPHTAVVIQHALQSVDI
;
A
#
# COMPACT_ATOMS: atom_id res chain seq x y z
N MET A 1 -11.37 -11.07 -33.55
CA MET A 1 -10.19 -10.62 -32.78
C MET A 1 -10.53 -10.73 -31.31
N LYS A 2 -9.91 -11.64 -30.56
CA LYS A 2 -10.07 -11.74 -29.11
C LYS A 2 -8.68 -11.65 -28.51
N VAL A 3 -8.28 -10.44 -28.14
CA VAL A 3 -7.09 -10.23 -27.32
C VAL A 3 -7.55 -10.38 -25.87
N GLY A 4 -7.10 -11.47 -25.25
CA GLY A 4 -7.22 -11.63 -23.82
C GLY A 4 -6.33 -10.59 -23.13
N SER A 5 -6.90 -9.84 -22.19
CA SER A 5 -6.10 -8.98 -21.32
C SER A 5 -5.86 -9.72 -20.01
N ALA A 6 -4.58 -9.92 -19.74
CA ALA A 6 -4.02 -10.77 -18.72
C ALA A 6 -4.34 -10.27 -17.29
N LEU A 7 -4.47 -11.23 -16.37
CA LEU A 7 -4.33 -11.01 -14.94
C LEU A 7 -2.96 -10.38 -14.69
N VAL A 8 -2.90 -9.12 -14.26
CA VAL A 8 -1.66 -8.48 -13.82
C VAL A 8 -1.59 -8.62 -12.31
N PRO A 9 -0.62 -9.37 -11.75
CA PRO A 9 -0.39 -9.37 -10.30
C PRO A 9 0.28 -8.03 -9.94
N VAL A 10 -0.40 -7.17 -9.20
CA VAL A 10 0.27 -6.02 -8.58
C VAL A 10 1.04 -6.54 -7.37
N MET A 11 2.36 -6.41 -7.40
CA MET A 11 3.24 -6.82 -6.31
C MET A 11 3.29 -5.69 -5.27
N ALA A 12 2.71 -5.90 -4.09
CA ALA A 12 3.07 -5.11 -2.92
C ALA A 12 4.45 -5.60 -2.45
N VAL A 13 5.49 -4.79 -2.62
CA VAL A 13 6.84 -5.12 -2.16
C VAL A 13 7.09 -4.43 -0.82
N CYS A 14 7.11 -5.21 0.26
CA CYS A 14 7.78 -4.81 1.48
C CYS A 14 9.30 -5.02 1.29
N TRP A 15 10.06 -3.93 1.19
CA TRP A 15 11.52 -4.00 1.18
C TRP A 15 12.05 -3.89 2.61
N SER A 16 12.80 -4.90 3.06
CA SER A 16 13.63 -4.84 4.27
C SER A 16 15.07 -5.13 3.86
N GLU A 17 15.94 -4.14 3.99
CA GLU A 17 17.38 -4.36 3.81
C GLU A 17 17.93 -5.08 5.05
N GLY A 18 18.53 -6.25 4.83
CA GLY A 18 19.17 -7.05 5.87
C GLY A 18 18.54 -8.42 6.01
N GLY A 19 19.16 -9.42 5.36
CA GLY A 19 18.74 -10.80 5.48
C GLY A 19 18.99 -11.36 6.87
N GLN A 20 17.94 -11.47 7.69
CA GLN A 20 17.80 -12.52 8.70
C GLN A 20 16.32 -12.89 8.85
N VAL A 21 15.99 -14.13 8.48
CA VAL A 21 14.71 -14.76 8.81
C VAL A 21 14.72 -15.04 10.30
N SER A 22 13.97 -14.26 11.08
CA SER A 22 13.76 -14.53 12.51
C SER A 22 12.36 -15.10 12.74
N THR A 23 12.30 -16.16 13.53
CA THR A 23 11.11 -16.99 13.80
C THR A 23 9.92 -16.20 14.36
N CYS A 24 8.72 -16.67 14.02
CA CYS A 24 7.44 -15.95 13.90
C CYS A 24 6.81 -15.35 15.18
N ASN A 25 7.39 -15.45 16.38
CA ASN A 25 6.64 -15.22 17.64
C ASN A 25 7.36 -14.33 18.67
N GLN A 26 8.24 -13.41 18.26
CA GLN A 26 8.80 -12.40 19.18
C GLN A 26 8.25 -11.02 18.79
N PRO A 27 7.70 -10.21 19.71
CA PRO A 27 7.51 -8.78 19.48
C PRO A 27 8.89 -8.13 19.53
N VAL A 28 9.66 -8.28 18.45
CA VAL A 28 10.90 -7.54 18.27
C VAL A 28 10.52 -6.12 17.88
N SER A 29 10.43 -5.24 18.88
CA SER A 29 10.62 -3.81 18.69
C SER A 29 12.12 -3.54 18.50
N VAL A 30 12.72 -4.17 17.48
CA VAL A 30 14.05 -3.77 17.03
C VAL A 30 13.83 -2.52 16.20
N TRP A 31 14.15 -1.37 16.80
CA TRP A 31 14.24 -0.10 16.10
C TRP A 31 15.45 -0.17 15.16
N THR A 32 15.29 -0.88 14.04
CA THR A 32 16.19 -0.71 12.91
C THR A 32 15.91 0.68 12.36
N PRO A 33 16.88 1.62 12.35
CA PRO A 33 16.66 2.91 11.71
C PRO A 33 16.52 2.67 10.20
N GLY A 34 15.27 2.63 9.75
CA GLY A 34 14.88 2.46 8.35
C GLY A 34 13.87 3.54 7.97
N ILE A 35 13.97 4.04 6.75
CA ILE A 35 12.97 4.96 6.20
C ILE A 35 11.83 4.14 5.63
N MET A 36 10.63 4.34 6.15
CA MET A 36 9.42 3.74 5.59
C MET A 36 8.88 4.64 4.48
N VAL A 37 8.62 4.05 3.32
CA VAL A 37 8.08 4.76 2.14
C VAL A 37 6.89 3.99 1.61
N TRP A 38 5.87 4.71 1.15
CA TRP A 38 4.71 4.16 0.47
C TRP A 38 4.65 4.66 -0.98
N GLY A 39 4.20 3.81 -1.90
CA GLY A 39 3.92 4.18 -3.29
C GLY A 39 3.03 3.16 -3.97
N SER A 40 2.29 3.59 -4.98
CA SER A 40 1.56 2.71 -5.89
C SER A 40 2.15 2.76 -7.29
N ILE A 41 2.03 1.64 -7.99
CA ILE A 41 2.45 1.47 -9.38
C ILE A 41 1.29 0.87 -10.17
N SER A 42 1.21 1.22 -11.44
CA SER A 42 0.35 0.59 -12.43
C SER A 42 1.23 0.09 -13.59
N TYR A 43 0.61 -0.34 -14.70
CA TYR A 43 1.35 -0.81 -15.87
C TYR A 43 2.21 0.29 -16.52
N ASP A 44 1.68 1.51 -16.67
CA ASP A 44 2.30 2.62 -17.40
C ASP A 44 2.53 3.87 -16.53
N SER A 45 2.13 3.85 -15.27
CA SER A 45 2.24 5.00 -14.36
C SER A 45 2.66 4.60 -12.94
N ARG A 46 3.08 5.61 -12.16
CA ARG A 46 3.43 5.47 -10.75
C ARG A 46 2.94 6.68 -9.96
N SER A 47 2.61 6.48 -8.69
CA SER A 47 2.30 7.57 -7.79
C SER A 47 3.55 8.28 -7.28
N THR A 48 3.35 9.43 -6.65
CA THR A 48 4.37 10.03 -5.79
C THR A 48 4.64 9.10 -4.61
N LEU A 49 5.91 9.03 -4.19
CA LEU A 49 6.32 8.31 -2.99
C LEU A 49 6.05 9.15 -1.74
N VAL A 50 5.50 8.53 -0.70
CA VAL A 50 5.24 9.16 0.60
C VAL A 50 6.19 8.60 1.62
N VAL A 51 7.01 9.46 2.23
CA VAL A 51 7.82 9.07 3.38
C VAL A 51 6.93 9.03 4.61
N ILE A 52 6.86 7.89 5.28
CA ILE A 52 6.13 7.72 6.53
C ILE A 52 7.11 7.99 7.68
N PRO A 53 6.89 9.04 8.49
CA PRO A 53 7.87 9.48 9.49
C PRO A 53 8.00 8.56 10.71
N LEU A 54 7.07 7.60 10.86
CA LEU A 54 6.95 6.70 12.01
C LEU A 54 6.44 5.32 11.55
N THR A 55 6.20 4.41 12.50
CA THR A 55 5.48 3.16 12.22
C THR A 55 4.11 3.44 11.60
N LEU A 56 3.81 2.81 10.46
CA LEU A 56 2.52 2.97 9.79
C LEU A 56 1.38 2.48 10.69
N THR A 57 0.49 3.39 11.04
CA THR A 57 -0.78 3.10 11.71
C THR A 57 -1.93 3.28 10.73
N ALA A 58 -3.10 2.72 11.00
CA ALA A 58 -4.26 2.89 10.13
C ALA A 58 -4.63 4.37 9.95
N ASN A 59 -4.55 5.18 11.01
CA ASN A 59 -4.82 6.61 10.92
C ASN A 59 -3.81 7.35 10.05
N LEU A 60 -2.52 7.05 10.19
CA LEU A 60 -1.49 7.62 9.31
C LEU A 60 -1.70 7.19 7.85
N TYR A 61 -2.13 5.94 7.63
CA TYR A 61 -2.44 5.44 6.31
C TYR A 61 -3.61 6.20 5.68
N VAL A 62 -4.71 6.43 6.42
CA VAL A 62 -5.80 7.28 5.93
C VAL A 62 -5.29 8.69 5.65
N SER A 63 -4.61 9.34 6.59
CA SER A 63 -4.28 10.77 6.43
C SER A 63 -3.20 11.05 5.38
N LEU A 64 -2.22 10.16 5.23
CA LEU A 64 -1.04 10.39 4.39
C LEU A 64 -1.07 9.64 3.05
N VAL A 65 -1.87 8.59 2.93
CA VAL A 65 -1.85 7.70 1.76
C VAL A 65 -3.19 7.68 1.02
N ILE A 66 -4.31 7.43 1.72
CA ILE A 66 -5.59 7.17 1.04
C ILE A 66 -6.08 8.39 0.23
N PRO A 67 -6.57 9.51 0.80
CA PRO A 67 -7.01 10.66 0.01
C PRO A 67 -5.93 11.34 -0.84
N PRO A 68 -4.67 11.55 -0.36
CA PRO A 68 -3.73 12.36 -1.12
C PRO A 68 -3.04 11.60 -2.26
N VAL A 69 -2.95 10.26 -2.20
CA VAL A 69 -2.18 9.48 -3.18
C VAL A 69 -3.01 8.41 -3.86
N VAL A 70 -3.70 7.56 -3.10
CA VAL A 70 -4.47 6.43 -3.66
C VAL A 70 -5.63 6.92 -4.50
N LEU A 71 -6.48 7.81 -3.97
CA LEU A 71 -7.70 8.23 -4.69
C LEU A 71 -7.40 8.94 -6.01
N PRO A 72 -6.51 9.96 -6.06
CA PRO A 72 -6.21 10.64 -7.32
C PRO A 72 -5.55 9.70 -8.34
N PHE A 73 -4.70 8.79 -7.87
CA PHE A 73 -4.00 7.83 -8.74
C PHE A 73 -4.97 6.80 -9.32
N LEU A 74 -5.84 6.20 -8.51
CA LEU A 74 -6.87 5.28 -9.00
C LEU A 74 -7.86 5.96 -9.93
N ASN A 75 -8.31 7.19 -9.61
CA ASN A 75 -9.22 7.94 -10.48
C ASN A 75 -8.58 8.27 -11.85
N SER A 76 -7.25 8.28 -11.94
CA SER A 76 -6.54 8.45 -13.22
C SER A 76 -6.44 7.16 -14.05
N ILE A 77 -6.73 6.00 -13.46
CA ILE A 77 -6.62 4.68 -14.09
C ILE A 77 -8.03 4.14 -14.36
N GLN A 78 -8.41 4.11 -15.63
CA GLN A 78 -9.73 3.60 -16.01
C GLN A 78 -9.87 2.10 -15.71
N GLY A 79 -10.84 1.74 -14.87
CA GLY A 79 -11.07 0.36 -14.44
C GLY A 79 -9.97 -0.20 -13.54
N GLY A 80 -9.18 0.66 -12.90
CA GLY A 80 -8.13 0.27 -11.97
C GLY A 80 -8.69 -0.43 -10.73
N VAL A 81 -7.97 -1.44 -10.24
CA VAL A 81 -8.28 -2.11 -8.98
C VAL A 81 -7.19 -1.79 -7.97
N PHE A 82 -7.60 -1.36 -6.78
CA PHE A 82 -6.66 -1.10 -5.70
C PHE A 82 -6.22 -2.40 -5.03
N GLN A 83 -4.96 -2.77 -5.20
CA GLN A 83 -4.37 -3.94 -4.56
C GLN A 83 -3.36 -3.51 -3.49
N GLN A 84 -3.45 -4.11 -2.31
CA GLN A 84 -2.52 -3.95 -1.19
C GLN A 84 -2.38 -5.29 -0.45
N ASP A 85 -1.38 -5.39 0.43
CA ASP A 85 -1.21 -6.56 1.30
C ASP A 85 -2.23 -6.60 2.46
N ASN A 86 -2.19 -7.66 3.27
CA ASN A 86 -3.07 -7.84 4.43
C ASN A 86 -2.48 -7.26 5.73
N ALA A 87 -1.54 -6.31 5.67
CA ALA A 87 -0.98 -5.72 6.88
C ALA A 87 -2.09 -5.11 7.76
N ARG A 88 -1.94 -5.22 9.09
CA ARG A 88 -2.97 -4.76 10.04
C ARG A 88 -3.44 -3.32 9.81
N PRO A 89 -2.55 -2.34 9.49
CA PRO A 89 -2.99 -0.98 9.19
C PRO A 89 -3.87 -0.88 7.94
N HIS A 90 -3.67 -1.73 6.94
CA HIS A 90 -4.36 -1.69 5.64
C HIS A 90 -5.77 -2.31 5.68
N THR A 91 -5.98 -3.28 6.58
CA THR A 91 -7.25 -4.01 6.71
C THR A 91 -8.13 -3.51 7.85
N ALA A 92 -7.65 -2.52 8.62
CA ALA A 92 -8.40 -1.94 9.72
C ALA A 92 -9.73 -1.32 9.26
N VAL A 93 -10.75 -1.38 10.11
CA VAL A 93 -12.12 -0.90 9.81
C VAL A 93 -12.13 0.54 9.31
N VAL A 94 -11.29 1.41 9.89
CA VAL A 94 -11.17 2.81 9.46
C VAL A 94 -10.72 2.96 8.00
N ILE A 95 -9.89 2.03 7.49
CA ILE A 95 -9.49 2.00 6.08
C ILE A 95 -10.63 1.51 5.21
N GLN A 96 -11.32 0.46 5.63
CA GLN A 96 -12.45 -0.09 4.86
C GLN A 96 -13.52 0.98 4.65
N HIS A 97 -13.86 1.73 5.70
CA HIS A 97 -14.80 2.84 5.59
C HIS A 97 -14.28 3.96 4.67
N ALA A 98 -13.00 4.32 4.77
CA ALA A 98 -12.39 5.32 3.91
C ALA A 98 -12.40 4.91 2.43
N LEU A 99 -12.25 3.61 2.12
CA LEU A 99 -12.28 3.08 0.75
C LEU A 99 -13.72 2.89 0.24
N GLN A 100 -14.66 2.47 1.08
CA GLN A 100 -16.08 2.30 0.72
C GLN A 100 -16.80 3.63 0.50
N SER A 101 -16.35 4.70 1.17
CA SER A 101 -16.91 6.04 1.00
C SER A 101 -16.53 6.68 -0.34
N VAL A 102 -15.63 6.06 -1.10
CA VAL A 102 -15.21 6.57 -2.41
C VAL A 102 -15.91 5.73 -3.46
N ASP A 103 -16.76 6.39 -4.24
CA ASP A 103 -17.37 5.80 -5.43
C ASP A 103 -16.25 5.63 -6.48
N ILE A 104 -15.62 4.46 -6.51
CA ILE A 104 -14.52 4.08 -7.41
C ILE A 104 -15.01 3.20 -8.56
#